data_AF-A0A5N6AMN1-F1
#
_entry.id   AF-A0A5N6AMN1-F1
#
_cell.length_a   1.000
_cell.length_b   1.000
_cell.length_c   1.000
_cell.angle_alpha   90.00
_cell.angle_beta   90.00
_cell.angle_gamma   90.00
#
_symmetry.space_group_name_H-M   'P 1'
#
loop_
_entity.id
_entity.type
_entity.pdbx_description
1 polymer ?
#
loop_
_entity_poly.entity_id
_entity_poly.type
_entity_poly.pdbx_seq_one_letter_code
_entity_poly.pdbx_strand_id
1 'polypeptide(L)'
;MLGPCWFYCGHQVTAVLWIGCATTVGAGAPLYICGPCLDQLHAMLWDFTELNRAAPTDAEGRHVPLYRPSAVGPPTVPRRRAPARPARTRLGERLLRLASTGARGEKGEQ
;
A
#
# COMPACT_ATOMS: atom_id res chain seq x y z
N MET A 1 4.75 12.40 10.34
CA MET A 1 5.47 12.66 9.06
C MET A 1 4.47 13.21 8.05
N LEU A 2 4.85 14.16 7.19
CA LEU A 2 4.02 14.60 6.06
C LEU A 2 4.41 13.84 4.79
N GLY A 3 3.43 13.34 4.05
CA GLY A 3 3.68 12.59 2.82
C GLY A 3 2.38 12.13 2.15
N PRO A 4 2.48 11.56 0.95
CA PRO A 4 1.30 11.00 0.30
C PRO A 4 0.86 9.74 1.04
N CYS A 5 -0.44 9.64 1.36
CA CYS A 5 -1.06 8.41 1.85
C CYS A 5 -1.15 7.38 0.71
N TRP A 6 -0.99 6.09 1.02
CA TRP A 6 -0.95 5.03 -0.01
C TRP A 6 -2.30 4.33 -0.20
N PHE A 7 -3.32 4.77 0.53
CA PHE A 7 -4.61 4.11 0.67
C PHE A 7 -5.76 4.89 -0.01
N TYR A 8 -6.99 4.65 0.45
CA TYR A 8 -8.27 4.97 -0.19
C TYR A 8 -8.56 6.47 -0.37
N CYS A 9 -7.78 7.38 0.24
CA CYS A 9 -8.01 8.83 0.11
C CYS A 9 -7.56 9.43 -1.24
N GLY A 10 -7.16 8.61 -2.23
CA GLY A 10 -6.70 9.11 -3.52
C GLY A 10 -5.28 9.69 -3.49
N HIS A 11 -4.47 9.21 -2.55
CA HIS A 11 -3.07 9.55 -2.36
C HIS A 11 -2.79 10.99 -1.91
N GLN A 12 -3.64 11.57 -1.06
CA GLN A 12 -3.43 12.94 -0.59
C GLN A 12 -2.13 13.11 0.20
N VAL A 13 -1.47 14.26 0.04
CA VAL A 13 -0.32 14.64 0.88
C VAL A 13 -0.87 15.18 2.20
N THR A 14 -0.61 14.48 3.29
CA THR A 14 -1.15 14.80 4.62
C THR A 14 -0.27 14.19 5.71
N ALA A 15 -0.67 14.33 6.98
CA ALA A 15 -0.05 13.63 8.09
C ALA A 15 -0.27 12.11 7.94
N VAL A 16 0.83 11.37 7.92
CA VAL A 16 0.84 9.92 7.73
C VAL A 16 1.68 9.19 8.78
N LEU A 17 1.30 7.94 9.01
CA LEU A 17 1.89 6.93 9.88
C LEU A 17 2.47 5.79 9.03
N TRP A 18 3.62 5.24 9.44
CA TRP A 18 4.16 3.99 8.90
C TRP A 18 3.42 2.78 9.47
N ILE A 19 2.98 1.86 8.60
CA ILE A 19 2.23 0.66 9.03
C ILE A 19 2.86 -0.67 8.60
N GLY A 20 4.04 -0.63 7.97
CA GLY A 20 4.74 -1.83 7.53
C GLY A 20 5.51 -1.63 6.23
N CYS A 21 6.02 -2.72 5.67
CA CYS A 21 6.78 -2.72 4.42
C CYS A 21 6.05 -3.51 3.35
N ALA A 22 6.00 -2.97 2.14
CA ALA A 22 5.56 -3.70 0.96
C ALA A 22 6.78 -4.08 0.12
N THR A 23 6.85 -5.35 -0.26
CA THR A 23 7.89 -5.86 -1.16
C THR A 23 7.25 -6.49 -2.39
N THR A 24 7.84 -6.24 -3.54
CA THR A 24 7.52 -6.91 -4.80
C THR A 24 8.81 -7.25 -5.53
N VAL A 25 8.69 -7.92 -6.67
CA VAL A 25 9.81 -8.42 -7.46
C VAL A 25 10.70 -7.26 -7.94
N GLY A 26 11.78 -6.99 -7.19
CA GLY A 26 12.75 -5.92 -7.46
C GLY A 26 12.39 -4.54 -6.91
N ALA A 27 11.45 -4.43 -5.97
CA ALA A 27 11.18 -3.17 -5.27
C ALA A 27 10.68 -3.43 -3.83
N GLY A 28 11.10 -2.58 -2.90
CA GLY A 28 10.60 -2.57 -1.52
C GLY A 28 10.41 -1.14 -1.06
N ALA A 29 9.34 -0.89 -0.30
CA ALA A 29 9.08 0.43 0.25
C ALA A 29 8.22 0.36 1.53
N PRO A 30 8.38 1.32 2.46
CA PRO A 30 7.46 1.48 3.58
C PRO A 30 6.06 1.89 3.11
N LEU A 31 5.03 1.36 3.76
CA LEU A 31 3.63 1.73 3.58
C LEU A 31 3.25 2.83 4.55
N TYR A 32 2.67 3.91 4.03
CA TYR A 32 2.21 5.05 4.82
C TYR A 32 0.71 5.30 4.64
N ILE A 33 0.03 5.59 5.75
CA ILE A 33 -1.42 5.80 5.79
C ILE A 33 -1.77 7.05 6.59
N CYS A 34 -2.82 7.78 6.20
CA CYS A 34 -3.37 8.89 6.98
C CYS A 34 -4.43 8.40 7.98
N GLY A 35 -4.74 9.21 8.99
CA GLY A 35 -5.72 8.87 10.04
C GLY A 35 -7.06 8.34 9.50
N PRO A 36 -7.76 9.06 8.62
CA PRO A 36 -9.05 8.58 8.08
C PRO A 36 -8.96 7.24 7.35
N CYS A 37 -7.88 6.99 6.62
CA CYS A 37 -7.68 5.70 5.96
C CYS A 37 -7.32 4.60 6.97
N LEU A 38 -6.61 4.94 8.06
CA LEU A 38 -6.31 3.99 9.13
C LEU A 38 -7.58 3.56 9.85
N ASP A 39 -8.49 4.49 10.13
CA ASP A 39 -9.79 4.17 10.77
C ASP A 39 -10.61 3.25 9.88
N GLN A 40 -10.66 3.54 8.57
CA GLN A 40 -11.32 2.66 7.60
C GLN A 40 -10.66 1.27 7.54
N LEU A 41 -9.33 1.21 7.54
CA LEU A 41 -8.60 -0.05 7.56
C LEU A 41 -8.88 -0.84 8.84
N HIS A 42 -8.96 -0.16 9.99
CA HIS A 42 -9.28 -0.76 11.27
C HIS A 42 -10.67 -1.42 11.27
N ALA A 43 -11.68 -0.73 10.74
CA ALA A 43 -13.02 -1.28 10.59
C ALA A 43 -13.02 -2.55 9.72
N MET A 44 -12.36 -2.52 8.55
CA MET A 44 -12.27 -3.69 7.66
C MET A 44 -11.53 -4.88 8.31
N LEU A 45 -10.53 -4.62 9.15
CA LEU A 45 -9.83 -5.68 9.89
C LEU A 45 -10.73 -6.35 10.93
N TRP A 46 -11.61 -5.58 11.57
CA TRP A 46 -12.63 -6.14 12.45
C TRP A 46 -13.65 -6.97 11.68
N ASP A 47 -14.22 -6.43 10.60
CA ASP A 47 -15.17 -7.16 9.75
C ASP A 47 -14.56 -8.49 9.27
N PHE A 48 -13.31 -8.46 8.81
CA PHE A 48 -12.59 -9.66 8.40
C PHE A 48 -12.43 -10.66 9.55
N THR A 49 -12.05 -10.18 10.74
CA THR A 49 -11.84 -11.03 11.92
C THR A 49 -13.15 -11.70 12.35
N GLU A 50 -14.25 -10.98 12.35
CA GLU A 50 -15.57 -11.51 12.68
C GLU A 50 -16.04 -12.55 11.67
N LEU A 51 -15.93 -12.25 10.37
CA LEU A 51 -16.26 -13.20 9.31
C LEU A 51 -15.39 -14.47 9.36
N ASN A 52 -14.10 -14.35 9.68
CA ASN A 52 -13.23 -15.51 9.82
C ASN A 52 -13.60 -16.38 11.04
N ARG A 53 -14.03 -15.78 12.15
CA ARG A 53 -14.52 -16.52 13.33
C ARG A 53 -15.85 -17.23 13.03
N ALA A 54 -16.71 -16.61 12.24
CA ALA A 54 -17.98 -17.16 11.79
C ALA A 54 -17.83 -18.06 10.55
N ALA A 55 -16.60 -18.36 10.10
CA ALA A 55 -16.38 -19.06 8.84
C ALA A 55 -17.04 -20.45 8.87
N PRO A 56 -17.85 -20.79 7.85
CA PRO A 56 -18.53 -22.08 7.78
C PRO A 56 -17.51 -23.21 7.78
N THR A 57 -17.89 -24.31 8.42
CA THR A 57 -17.10 -25.55 8.40
C THR A 57 -17.48 -26.40 7.19
N ASP A 58 -16.50 -27.04 6.56
CA ASP A 58 -16.73 -28.05 5.52
C ASP A 58 -17.36 -29.34 6.10
N ALA A 59 -17.62 -30.33 5.25
CA ALA A 59 -18.23 -31.60 5.64
C ALA A 59 -17.36 -32.37 6.66
N GLU A 60 -16.05 -32.10 6.68
CA GLU A 60 -15.05 -32.65 7.59
C GLU A 60 -14.89 -31.82 8.88
N GLY A 61 -15.71 -30.78 9.07
CA GLY A 61 -15.72 -29.94 10.27
C GLY A 61 -14.60 -28.90 10.34
N ARG A 62 -13.88 -28.63 9.24
CA ARG A 62 -12.79 -27.66 9.18
C ARG A 62 -13.28 -26.31 8.69
N HIS A 63 -12.81 -25.23 9.31
CA HIS A 63 -13.14 -23.88 8.84
C HIS A 63 -12.68 -23.66 7.40
N VAL A 64 -13.60 -23.21 6.55
CA VAL A 64 -13.29 -22.83 5.17
C VAL A 64 -12.71 -21.40 5.18
N PRO A 65 -11.43 -21.19 4.84
CA PRO A 65 -10.81 -19.88 4.90
C PRO A 65 -11.39 -18.93 3.84
N LEU A 66 -11.63 -17.67 4.22
CA LEU A 66 -12.12 -16.62 3.30
C LEU A 66 -11.15 -16.35 2.14
N TYR A 67 -9.84 -16.43 2.42
CA TYR A 67 -8.79 -16.36 1.41
C TYR A 67 -8.15 -17.73 1.24
N ARG A 68 -8.34 -18.33 0.07
CA ARG A 68 -7.61 -19.54 -0.32
C ARG A 68 -6.28 -19.16 -0.95
N PRO A 69 -5.15 -19.74 -0.51
CA PRO A 69 -3.90 -19.63 -1.24
C PRO A 69 -4.12 -20.11 -2.67
N SER A 70 -3.76 -19.28 -3.64
CA SER A 70 -3.78 -19.72 -5.03
C SER A 70 -2.68 -20.75 -5.25
N ALA A 71 -3.04 -21.93 -5.77
CA ALA A 71 -2.08 -22.95 -6.18
C ALA A 71 -1.20 -22.46 -7.35
N VAL A 72 -1.73 -21.53 -8.15
CA VAL A 72 -0.95 -20.74 -9.10
C VAL A 72 -0.27 -19.63 -8.29
N GLY A 73 1.06 -19.59 -8.30
CA GLY A 73 1.83 -18.57 -7.59
C GLY A 73 1.39 -17.14 -7.92
N PRO A 74 1.89 -16.12 -7.18
CA PRO A 74 1.49 -14.73 -7.41
C PRO A 74 1.66 -14.36 -8.89
N PRO A 75 0.74 -13.57 -9.47
CA PRO A 75 0.80 -13.23 -10.88
C PRO A 75 2.18 -12.65 -11.21
N THR A 76 2.88 -13.26 -12.17
CA THR A 76 4.20 -12.82 -12.59
C THR A 76 4.05 -11.49 -13.32
N VAL A 77 4.42 -10.40 -12.67
CA VAL A 77 4.45 -9.09 -13.32
C VAL A 77 5.69 -9.05 -14.23
N PRO A 78 5.56 -8.83 -15.55
CA PRO A 78 6.70 -8.82 -16.45
C PRO A 78 7.71 -7.75 -16.03
N ARG A 79 8.95 -8.17 -15.76
CA ARG A 79 10.07 -7.26 -15.52
C ARG A 79 10.46 -6.57 -16.83
N ARG A 80 9.83 -5.44 -17.14
CA ARG A 80 10.37 -4.52 -18.15
C ARG A 80 11.38 -3.59 -17.47
N ARG A 81 12.68 -3.81 -17.70
CA ARG A 81 13.66 -2.73 -17.55
C ARG A 81 13.26 -1.65 -18.53
N ALA A 82 13.00 -0.46 -18.01
CA ALA A 82 12.63 0.67 -18.82
C ALA A 82 13.53 1.85 -18.47
N PRO A 83 13.83 2.73 -19.43
CA PRO A 83 14.47 4.02 -19.15
C PRO A 83 13.63 4.81 -18.13
N ALA A 84 14.16 5.91 -17.60
CA ALA A 84 13.47 6.78 -16.63
C ALA A 84 12.03 7.07 -17.09
N ARG A 85 11.08 6.33 -16.52
CA ARG A 85 9.68 6.38 -16.93
C ARG A 85 8.97 7.45 -16.12
N PRO A 86 7.96 8.11 -16.72
CA PRO A 86 7.03 8.92 -15.94
C PRO A 86 6.42 8.07 -14.81
N ALA A 87 6.00 8.74 -13.75
CA ALA A 87 5.32 8.08 -12.64
C ALA A 87 4.17 7.21 -13.14
N ARG A 88 4.08 5.99 -12.60
CA ARG A 88 3.11 4.98 -13.04
C ARG A 88 1.77 5.08 -12.33
N THR A 89 1.71 5.86 -11.25
CA THR A 89 0.54 6.00 -10.37
C THR A 89 0.45 7.43 -9.87
N ARG A 90 -0.76 7.85 -9.44
CA ARG A 90 -0.96 9.14 -8.77
C ARG A 90 -0.07 9.31 -7.53
N LEU A 91 0.17 8.22 -6.79
CA LEU A 91 1.14 8.20 -5.71
C LEU A 91 2.56 8.56 -6.21
N GLY A 92 3.02 7.88 -7.26
CA GLY A 92 4.32 8.13 -7.86
C GLY A 92 4.46 9.57 -8.37
N GLU A 93 3.40 10.12 -8.99
CA GLU A 93 3.40 11.51 -9.47
C GLU A 93 3.57 12.49 -8.30
N ARG A 94 2.85 12.27 -7.21
CA ARG A 94 2.95 13.12 -6.02
C ARG A 94 4.32 13.00 -5.35
N LEU A 95 4.88 11.80 -5.26
CA LEU A 95 6.23 11.59 -4.75
C LEU A 95 7.26 12.35 -5.60
N LEU A 96 7.19 12.27 -6.93
CA LEU A 96 8.08 13.03 -7.82
C LEU A 96 7.92 14.55 -7.64
N ARG A 97 6.69 15.04 -7.48
CA ARG A 97 6.43 16.47 -7.19
C ARG A 97 7.06 16.89 -5.86
N LEU A 98 6.89 16.11 -4.80
CA LEU A 98 7.47 16.42 -3.49
C LEU A 98 9.01 16.40 -3.51
N ALA A 99 9.62 15.41 -4.19
CA ALA A 99 11.07 15.33 -4.33
C ALA A 99 11.63 16.54 -5.10
N SER A 100 10.94 16.98 -6.15
CA SER A 100 11.35 18.14 -6.96
C SER A 100 11.08 19.50 -6.31
N THR A 101 10.22 19.57 -5.28
CA THR A 101 10.09 20.75 -4.41
C THR A 101 11.16 20.79 -3.32
N GLY A 102 11.55 19.64 -2.76
CA GLY A 102 12.63 19.57 -1.77
C GLY A 102 13.99 19.95 -2.36
N ALA A 103 14.31 19.46 -3.56
CA ALA A 103 15.58 19.72 -4.24
C ALA A 103 15.79 21.20 -4.67
N ARG A 104 14.75 22.04 -4.61
CA ARG A 104 14.86 23.50 -4.89
C ARG A 104 15.20 24.34 -3.67
N GLY A 105 15.07 23.79 -2.46
CA GLY A 105 15.32 24.50 -1.20
C GLY A 105 16.78 24.52 -0.73
N GLU A 106 17.68 23.78 -1.38
CA GLU A 106 19.08 23.61 -0.95
C GLU A 106 20.09 24.39 -1.84
N LYS A 107 19.62 25.20 -2.80
CA LYS A 107 20.47 26.04 -3.69
C LYS A 107 20.44 27.52 -3.31
N GLY A 108 20.52 27.84 -2.03
CA GLY A 108 20.56 29.21 -1.54
C GLY A 108 21.03 29.31 -0.11
N GLU A 109 22.33 29.14 0.11
CA GLU A 109 23.07 29.77 1.21
C GLU A 109 24.51 29.98 0.70
N GLN A 110 25.00 31.21 0.82
CA GLN A 110 26.25 31.72 0.24
C GLN A 110 27.48 31.31 1.05
#